data_AF-A0A532DP29-F1
#
_entry.id   AF-A0A532DP29-F1
#
_cell.length_a   1.000
_cell.length_b   1.000
_cell.length_c   1.000
_cell.angle_alpha   90.00
_cell.angle_beta   90.00
_cell.angle_gamma   90.00
#
_symmetry.space_group_name_H-M   'P 1'
#
loop_
_entity.id
_entity.type
_entity.pdbx_description
1 polymer ?
#
loop_
_entity_poly.entity_id
_entity_poly.type
_entity_poly.pdbx_seq_one_letter_code
_entity_poly.pdbx_strand_id
1 'polypeptide(L)'
;MTTPGLLVEDYNGQDYLLTTESRVGVNTHQLVVLQRVNGKWKYVNGVKETACRELLIGAFVDFLVDICRVLNASGSDRTVGIAARSGRSRARRASPLKPMRAV
;
A
#
# COMPACT_ATOMS: atom_id res chain seq x y z
N MET A 1 4.80 -0.45 -20.68
CA MET A 1 5.25 -0.16 -19.31
C MET A 1 4.02 0.13 -18.46
N THR A 2 3.93 -0.47 -17.28
CA THR A 2 2.89 -0.18 -16.28
C THR A 2 3.41 0.90 -15.34
N THR A 3 2.78 2.08 -15.33
CA THR A 3 3.16 3.17 -14.43
C THR A 3 2.54 2.91 -13.05
N PRO A 4 3.34 2.73 -11.98
CA PRO A 4 2.81 2.54 -10.64
C PRO A 4 2.23 3.85 -10.11
N GLY A 5 1.07 3.80 -9.45
CA GLY A 5 0.44 4.98 -8.89
C GLY A 5 -0.91 4.69 -8.25
N LEU A 6 -1.53 5.72 -7.70
CA LEU A 6 -2.89 5.66 -7.18
C LEU A 6 -3.88 5.91 -8.32
N LEU A 7 -4.62 4.88 -8.70
CA LEU A 7 -5.68 4.94 -9.69
C LEU A 7 -6.98 5.37 -9.01
N VAL A 8 -7.65 6.37 -9.57
CA VAL A 8 -8.94 6.89 -9.08
C VAL A 8 -9.86 7.13 -10.27
N GLU A 9 -11.10 6.70 -10.13
CA GLU A 9 -12.18 6.96 -11.08
C GLU A 9 -13.03 8.13 -10.57
N ASP A 10 -13.32 9.12 -11.41
CA ASP A 10 -14.23 10.21 -11.06
C ASP A 10 -15.71 9.81 -11.22
N TYR A 11 -16.62 10.70 -10.82
CA TYR A 11 -18.08 10.47 -10.95
C TYR A 11 -18.57 10.33 -12.40
N ASN A 12 -17.76 10.71 -13.39
CA ASN A 12 -18.07 10.61 -14.81
C ASN A 12 -17.42 9.37 -15.45
N GLY A 13 -16.85 8.46 -14.64
CA GLY A 13 -16.16 7.27 -15.12
C GLY A 13 -14.80 7.55 -15.77
N GLN A 14 -14.18 8.69 -15.48
CA GLN A 14 -12.86 9.04 -15.99
C GLN A 14 -11.78 8.53 -15.06
N ASP A 15 -10.83 7.77 -15.62
CA ASP A 15 -9.66 7.28 -14.90
C ASP A 15 -8.58 8.38 -14.77
N TYR A 16 -8.14 8.60 -13.53
CA TYR A 16 -7.00 9.43 -13.17
C TYR A 16 -5.95 8.59 -12.43
N LEU A 17 -4.67 8.85 -12.69
CA LEU A 17 -3.55 8.20 -12.03
C LEU A 17 -2.67 9.28 -11.38
N LEU A 18 -2.60 9.29 -10.05
CA LEU A 18 -1.61 10.06 -9.29
C LEU A 18 -0.33 9.23 -9.18
N THR A 19 0.76 9.71 -9.78
CA THR A 19 2.06 9.01 -9.83
C THR A 19 3.20 9.97 -9.48
N THR A 20 4.40 9.42 -9.27
CA THR A 20 5.63 10.20 -9.14
C THR A 20 6.48 10.07 -10.40
N GLU A 21 7.19 11.14 -10.73
CA GLU A 21 8.21 11.15 -11.77
C GLU A 21 9.53 11.65 -11.21
N SER A 22 10.61 11.03 -11.65
CA SER A 22 11.97 11.53 -11.39
C SER A 22 12.28 12.63 -12.39
N ARG A 23 12.63 13.82 -11.91
CA ARG A 23 13.18 14.85 -12.78
C ARG A 23 14.63 14.50 -13.11
N VAL A 24 14.91 14.29 -14.39
CA VAL A 24 16.30 14.04 -14.85
C VAL A 24 17.19 15.19 -14.37
N GLY A 25 18.20 14.87 -13.57
CA GLY A 25 19.17 15.84 -13.04
C GLY A 25 18.82 16.47 -11.68
N VAL A 26 17.66 16.14 -11.08
CA VAL A 26 17.30 16.58 -9.73
C VAL A 26 16.90 15.37 -8.90
N ASN A 27 17.47 15.22 -7.71
CA ASN A 27 17.17 14.09 -6.81
C ASN A 27 15.83 14.28 -6.09
N THR A 28 14.82 14.81 -6.78
CA THR A 28 13.49 15.09 -6.27
C THR A 28 12.45 14.44 -7.15
N HIS A 29 11.55 13.71 -6.51
CA HIS A 29 10.37 13.15 -7.15
C HIS A 29 9.28 14.23 -7.22
N GLN A 30 8.67 14.39 -8.40
CA GLN A 30 7.52 15.26 -8.59
C GLN A 30 6.25 14.40 -8.63
N LEU A 31 5.22 14.80 -7.87
CA LEU A 31 3.88 14.24 -8.04
C LEU A 31 3.24 14.82 -9.30
N VAL A 32 2.74 13.93 -10.16
CA VAL A 32 2.06 14.27 -11.41
C VAL A 32 0.74 13.51 -11.51
N VAL A 33 -0.21 14.07 -12.24
CA VAL A 33 -1.52 13.46 -12.51
C VAL A 33 -1.62 13.13 -13.99
N LEU A 34 -1.94 11.88 -14.28
CA LEU A 34 -2.27 11.42 -15.62
C LEU A 34 -3.77 11.16 -15.71
N GLN A 35 -4.39 11.50 -16.82
CA GLN A 35 -5.75 11.11 -17.17
C GLN A 35 -5.71 10.07 -18.28
N ARG A 36 -6.61 9.08 -18.22
CA ARG A 36 -6.76 8.12 -19.31
C ARG A 36 -7.62 8.72 -20.41
N VAL A 37 -7.04 8.89 -21.60
CA VAL A 37 -7.72 9.40 -22.78
C VAL A 37 -7.47 8.45 -23.94
N ASN A 38 -8.54 7.85 -24.48
CA ASN A 38 -8.48 6.85 -25.55
C ASN A 38 -7.55 5.67 -25.20
N GLY A 39 -7.67 5.17 -23.95
CA GLY A 39 -6.87 4.05 -23.46
C GLY A 39 -5.40 4.37 -23.15
N LYS A 40 -4.95 5.62 -23.35
CA LYS A 40 -3.58 6.07 -23.09
C LYS A 40 -3.54 7.06 -21.94
N TRP A 41 -2.52 6.95 -21.09
CA TRP A 41 -2.25 7.93 -20.04
C TRP A 41 -1.67 9.21 -20.63
N LYS A 42 -2.24 10.36 -20.26
CA LYS A 42 -1.79 11.69 -20.68
C LYS A 42 -1.70 12.61 -19.47
N TYR A 43 -0.68 13.47 -19.42
CA TYR A 43 -0.56 14.47 -18.37
C TYR A 43 -1.76 15.42 -18.37
N VAL A 44 -2.30 15.65 -17.18
CA VAL A 44 -3.20 16.77 -16.95
C VAL A 44 -2.32 18.00 -16.80
N ASN A 45 -2.49 19.00 -17.67
CA ASN A 45 -1.67 20.22 -17.66
C ASN A 45 -2.46 21.44 -17.18
N GLY A 46 -1.78 22.39 -16.55
CA GLY A 46 -2.31 23.72 -16.22
C GLY A 46 -3.15 23.75 -14.94
N VAL A 47 -4.13 24.66 -14.86
CA VAL A 47 -4.93 24.88 -13.63
C VAL A 47 -5.65 23.60 -13.16
N LYS A 48 -6.03 22.72 -14.09
CA LYS A 48 -6.68 21.45 -13.80
C LYS A 48 -5.74 20.46 -13.11
N GLU A 49 -4.43 20.53 -13.34
CA GLU A 49 -3.44 19.64 -12.74
C GLU A 49 -3.41 19.78 -11.23
N THR A 50 -3.28 21.01 -10.74
CA THR A 50 -3.21 21.31 -9.30
C THR A 50 -4.50 20.91 -8.60
N ALA A 51 -5.66 21.29 -9.15
CA ALA A 51 -6.95 20.94 -8.57
C ALA A 51 -7.19 19.41 -8.55
N CYS A 52 -6.87 18.70 -9.63
CA CYS A 52 -6.97 17.25 -9.65
C CYS A 52 -6.01 16.61 -8.64
N ARG A 53 -4.77 17.09 -8.55
CA ARG A 53 -3.78 16.57 -7.60
C ARG A 53 -4.25 16.73 -6.15
N GLU A 54 -4.76 17.91 -5.79
CA GLU A 54 -5.26 18.18 -4.43
C GLU A 54 -6.46 17.31 -4.09
N LEU A 55 -7.40 17.13 -5.02
CA LEU A 55 -8.56 16.27 -4.84
C LEU A 55 -8.16 14.81 -4.62
N LEU A 56 -7.22 14.30 -5.43
CA LEU A 56 -6.72 12.93 -5.31
C LEU A 56 -5.97 12.69 -3.99
N ILE A 57 -5.17 13.67 -3.56
CA ILE A 57 -4.50 13.62 -2.25
C ILE A 57 -5.53 13.63 -1.12
N GLY A 58 -6.56 14.49 -1.20
CA GLY A 58 -7.65 14.53 -0.23
C GLY A 58 -8.35 13.18 -0.09
N ALA A 59 -8.77 12.60 -1.22
CA ALA A 59 -9.41 11.28 -1.23
C ALA A 59 -8.52 10.17 -0.65
N PHE A 60 -7.21 10.21 -0.90
CA PHE A 60 -6.26 9.26 -0.32
C PHE A 60 -6.12 9.41 1.19
N VAL A 61 -6.05 10.65 1.69
CA VAL A 61 -6.00 10.94 3.13
C VAL A 61 -7.30 10.48 3.81
N ASP A 62 -8.46 10.78 3.23
CA ASP A 62 -9.75 10.35 3.76
C ASP A 62 -9.85 8.83 3.86
N PHE A 63 -9.40 8.12 2.82
CA PHE A 63 -9.34 6.66 2.84
C PHE A 63 -8.45 6.11 3.97
N LEU A 64 -7.27 6.70 4.20
CA LEU A 64 -6.40 6.30 5.30
C LEU A 64 -7.00 6.61 6.67
N VAL A 65 -7.68 7.75 6.80
CA VAL A 65 -8.40 8.12 8.02
C VAL A 65 -9.51 7.10 8.31
N ASP A 66 -10.27 6.68 7.30
CA ASP A 66 -11.33 5.69 7.47
C ASP A 66 -10.78 4.30 7.82
N ILE A 67 -9.65 3.87 7.22
CA ILE A 67 -8.95 2.66 7.68
C ILE A 67 -8.57 2.77 9.15
N CYS A 68 -7.96 3.89 9.57
CA CYS A 68 -7.57 4.10 10.95
C CYS A 68 -8.79 4.05 11.89
N ARG A 69 -9.92 4.64 11.50
CA ARG A 69 -11.18 4.57 12.26
C ARG A 69 -11.66 3.13 12.39
N VAL A 70 -11.69 2.37 11.29
CA VAL A 70 -12.09 0.95 11.30
C VAL A 70 -11.18 0.13 12.23
N LEU A 71 -9.87 0.29 12.12
CA LEU A 71 -8.90 -0.43 12.96
C LEU A 71 -9.03 -0.06 14.44
N ASN A 72 -9.23 1.22 14.75
CA ASN A 72 -9.41 1.69 16.13
C ASN A 72 -10.76 1.26 16.72
N ALA A 73 -11.83 1.28 15.92
CA ALA A 73 -13.13 0.75 16.33
C ALA A 73 -13.08 -0.77 16.53
N SER A 74 -12.34 -1.49 15.68
CA SER A 74 -12.10 -2.94 15.82
C SER A 74 -11.26 -3.28 17.06
N GLY A 75 -10.47 -2.33 17.57
CA GLY A 75 -9.74 -2.43 18.83
C GLY A 75 -10.66 -2.49 20.06
N SER A 76 -11.92 -2.07 19.94
CA SER A 76 -12.95 -2.26 20.98
C SER A 76 -13.42 -3.71 21.10
N ASP A 77 -13.21 -4.57 20.09
CA ASP A 77 -13.86 -5.87 20.01
C ASP A 77 -12.90 -7.07 19.91
N ARG A 78 -11.59 -6.87 19.83
CA ARG A 78 -10.60 -7.97 19.94
C ARG A 78 -9.16 -7.47 20.10
N THR A 79 -8.75 -7.21 21.33
CA THR A 79 -7.35 -7.44 21.74
C THR A 79 -7.08 -8.95 21.81
N VAL A 80 -7.09 -9.63 20.67
CA VAL A 80 -6.34 -10.89 20.57
C VAL A 80 -4.95 -10.45 20.15
N GLY A 81 -4.08 -10.31 21.14
CA GLY A 81 -2.68 -9.96 20.92
C GLY A 81 -2.11 -10.85 19.83
N ILE A 82 -1.69 -10.24 18.73
CA ILE A 82 -0.90 -10.94 17.72
C ILE A 82 0.40 -11.29 18.43
N ALA A 83 0.52 -12.54 18.86
CA ALA A 83 1.76 -13.05 19.42
C ALA A 83 2.85 -12.82 18.38
N ALA A 84 3.86 -12.03 18.75
CA ALA A 84 5.07 -11.93 17.96
C ALA A 84 5.55 -13.36 17.70
N ARG A 85 5.68 -13.74 16.42
CA ARG A 85 6.36 -14.97 16.03
C ARG A 85 7.81 -14.85 16.48
N SER A 86 8.06 -15.19 17.74
CA SER A 86 9.38 -15.32 18.31
C SER A 86 10.09 -16.41 17.53
N GLY A 87 11.07 -16.00 16.74
CA GLY A 87 12.03 -16.89 16.11
C GLY A 87 12.71 -17.72 17.18
N ARG A 88 12.25 -18.94 17.37
CA ARG A 88 13.05 -20.01 17.96
C ARG A 88 13.02 -21.18 16.99
N SER A 89 13.97 -21.15 16.08
CA SER A 89 14.55 -22.37 15.50
C SER A 89 14.89 -23.29 16.68
N ARG A 90 13.98 -24.21 16.95
CA ARG A 90 14.13 -25.22 18.00
C ARG A 90 15.25 -26.14 17.54
N ALA A 91 16.45 -25.93 18.08
CA ALA A 91 17.55 -26.86 17.93
C ALA A 91 17.02 -28.27 18.27
N ARG A 92 17.03 -29.15 17.26
CA ARG A 92 16.62 -30.54 17.36
C ARG A 92 17.62 -31.23 18.29
N ARG A 93 17.32 -31.27 19.59
CA ARG A 93 18.02 -32.13 20.56
C ARG A 93 17.88 -33.57 20.06
N ALA A 94 18.97 -34.13 19.57
CA ALA A 94 19.10 -35.58 19.44
C ALA A 94 19.01 -36.17 20.84
N SER A 95 17.95 -36.93 21.11
CA SER A 95 17.88 -37.80 22.28
C SER A 95 18.82 -38.99 22.07
N PRO A 96 19.60 -39.41 23.08
CA PRO A 96 20.40 -40.62 22.99
C PRO A 96 19.49 -41.84 22.94
N LEU A 97 19.66 -42.69 21.93
CA LEU A 97 19.00 -43.99 21.80
C LEU A 97 19.35 -44.85 23.02
N LYS A 98 18.33 -45.24 23.77
CA LYS A 98 18.42 -46.20 24.88
C LYS A 98 18.41 -47.62 24.29
N PRO A 99 19.35 -48.51 24.64
CA PRO A 99 19.32 -49.89 24.14
C PRO A 99 18.21 -50.66 24.86
N MET A 100 17.25 -51.22 24.11
CA MET A 100 16.34 -52.24 24.62
C MET A 100 17.03 -53.60 24.58
N ARG A 101 17.25 -54.18 25.76
CA ARG A 101 17.41 -55.63 25.94
C ARG A 101 16.03 -56.25 26.17
N ALA A 102 15.89 -57.51 25.73
CA ALA A 102 15.05 -58.62 26.21
C ALA A 102 14.60 -59.43 24.97
N VAL A 103 14.61 -60.76 24.89
CA VAL A 103 14.66 -61.86 25.88
C VAL A 103 15.49 -62.99 25.28
#